data_AF-X1LZD5-F1
#
_entry.id   AF-X1LZD5-F1
#
_cell.length_a   1.000
_cell.length_b   1.000
_cell.length_c   1.000
_cell.angle_alpha   90.00
_cell.angle_beta   90.00
_cell.angle_gamma   90.00
#
_symmetry.space_group_name_H-M   'P 1'
#
loop_
_entity.id
_entity.type
_entity.pdbx_description
1 polymer ?
#
loop_
_entity_poly.entity_id
_entity_poly.type
_entity_poly.pdbx_seq_one_letter_code
_entity_poly.pdbx_strand_id
1 'polypeptide(L)'
;MNSIGNMEKLPESKRQGILTVLQIPLKITVQEGSFLHIGGSPSPLTEKKAPVFSVDGKPTIPASSFKGAFRYQVEQLLIAKKDELKSKLGTTDDKLIRPCIPAPRPSRAERELLHLGYREHCEIKVKEDKVEIPKENNSPIGLCPVCYLFGATGLMGFLRIPNLWPETGEYRIDQTSIRIDRESGTAATGAIVRGEQVK
;
A
#
# COMPACT_ATOMS: atom_id res chain seq x y z
N MET A 1 26.25 0.13 -3.34
CA MET A 1 26.40 0.96 -4.54
C MET A 1 25.03 1.07 -5.20
N ASN A 2 24.51 2.29 -5.31
CA ASN A 2 23.10 2.57 -5.58
C ASN A 2 22.72 2.29 -7.04
N SER A 3 21.77 1.39 -7.25
CA SER A 3 21.22 0.98 -8.55
C SER A 3 20.27 2.02 -9.16
N ILE A 4 20.65 3.29 -9.16
CA ILE A 4 19.91 4.36 -9.88
C ILE A 4 20.15 4.23 -11.41
N GLY A 5 21.17 3.45 -11.82
CA GLY A 5 21.53 3.25 -13.23
C GLY A 5 20.54 2.45 -14.09
N ASN A 6 19.50 1.83 -13.51
CA ASN A 6 18.54 0.99 -14.24
C ASN A 6 17.17 1.65 -14.43
N MET A 7 17.07 2.98 -14.33
CA MET A 7 15.82 3.68 -14.63
C MET A 7 15.75 4.00 -16.13
N GLU A 8 14.78 3.42 -16.85
CA GLU A 8 14.51 3.70 -18.27
C GLU A 8 14.27 5.20 -18.54
N LYS A 9 13.81 5.95 -17.53
CA LYS A 9 13.62 7.39 -17.54
C LYS A 9 14.15 8.00 -16.24
N LEU A 10 14.86 9.11 -16.33
CA LEU A 10 15.34 9.83 -15.15
C LEU A 10 14.18 10.55 -14.44
N PRO A 11 14.23 10.70 -13.10
CA PRO A 11 13.28 11.54 -12.39
C PRO A 11 13.28 12.98 -12.92
N GLU A 12 12.10 13.56 -13.07
CA GLU A 12 11.93 14.90 -13.65
C GLU A 12 11.00 15.74 -12.78
N SER A 13 11.36 17.01 -12.58
CA SER A 13 10.51 17.95 -11.85
C SER A 13 9.52 18.62 -12.80
N LYS A 14 8.22 18.50 -12.51
CA LYS A 14 7.15 19.15 -13.27
C LYS A 14 6.30 20.04 -12.39
N ARG A 15 5.92 21.20 -12.91
CA ARG A 15 4.97 22.10 -12.26
C ARG A 15 3.55 21.57 -12.42
N GLN A 16 2.85 21.34 -11.31
CA GLN A 16 1.45 20.95 -11.25
C GLN A 16 0.69 22.00 -10.44
N GLY A 17 0.07 22.97 -11.13
CA GLY A 17 -0.58 24.11 -10.52
C GLY A 17 0.41 24.99 -9.74
N ILE A 18 0.20 25.13 -8.43
CA ILE A 18 1.06 25.92 -7.53
C ILE A 18 2.25 25.13 -6.97
N LEU A 19 2.38 23.83 -7.27
CA LEU A 19 3.40 22.96 -6.70
C LEU A 19 4.36 22.46 -7.78
N THR A 20 5.63 22.27 -7.39
CA THR A 20 6.61 21.52 -8.19
C THR A 20 6.68 20.09 -7.66
N VAL A 21 6.48 19.11 -8.52
CA VAL A 21 6.45 17.69 -8.18
C VAL A 21 7.60 16.97 -8.87
N LEU A 22 8.43 16.27 -8.10
CA LEU A 22 9.42 15.34 -8.64
C LEU A 22 8.71 14.04 -9.06
N GLN A 23 8.68 13.76 -10.35
CA GLN A 23 8.11 12.56 -10.91
C GLN A 23 9.19 11.47 -10.98
N ILE A 24 8.92 10.33 -10.34
CA ILE A 24 9.80 9.16 -10.38
C ILE A 24 9.07 8.12 -11.25
N PRO A 25 9.58 7.82 -12.46
CA PRO A 25 8.99 6.79 -13.31
C PRO A 25 9.25 5.41 -12.69
N LEU A 26 8.20 4.60 -12.63
CA LEU A 26 8.24 3.25 -12.06
C LEU A 26 7.70 2.27 -13.09
N LYS A 27 8.45 1.20 -13.31
CA LYS A 27 8.04 0.02 -14.08
C LYS A 27 8.00 -1.16 -13.13
N ILE A 28 6.87 -1.86 -13.13
CA ILE A 28 6.68 -3.06 -12.31
C ILE A 28 6.49 -4.22 -13.27
N THR A 29 7.25 -5.29 -13.05
CA THR A 29 7.19 -6.50 -13.87
C THR A 29 6.79 -7.66 -12.98
N VAL A 30 5.79 -8.43 -13.43
CA VAL A 30 5.45 -9.71 -12.81
C VAL A 30 6.51 -10.71 -13.26
N GLN A 31 7.12 -11.42 -12.30
CA GLN A 31 8.19 -12.35 -12.60
C GLN A 31 7.68 -13.52 -13.46
N GLU A 32 8.50 -14.00 -14.39
CA GLU A 32 8.18 -15.18 -15.18
C GLU A 32 7.83 -16.37 -14.26
N GLY A 33 6.75 -17.08 -14.58
CA GLY A 33 6.23 -18.18 -13.75
C GLY A 33 5.36 -17.73 -12.56
N SER A 34 5.14 -16.43 -12.39
CA SER A 34 4.20 -15.88 -11.39
C SER A 34 3.00 -15.21 -12.06
N PHE A 35 1.99 -14.89 -11.26
CA PHE A 35 0.77 -14.20 -11.70
C PHE A 35 0.34 -13.21 -10.62
N LEU A 36 -0.32 -12.14 -11.04
CA LEU A 36 -0.88 -11.12 -10.16
C LEU A 36 -2.41 -11.18 -10.18
N HIS A 37 -3.03 -11.35 -9.02
CA HIS A 37 -4.48 -11.23 -8.89
C HIS A 37 -4.84 -9.91 -8.18
N ILE A 38 -5.60 -9.05 -8.85
CA ILE A 38 -6.05 -7.77 -8.33
C ILE A 38 -7.57 -7.87 -8.20
N GLY A 39 -8.09 -8.15 -7.01
CA GLY A 39 -9.52 -8.40 -6.82
C GLY A 39 -10.39 -7.22 -7.27
N GLY A 40 -11.32 -7.47 -8.17
CA GLY A 40 -12.39 -6.56 -8.58
C GLY A 40 -13.73 -6.90 -7.93
N SER A 41 -14.71 -5.99 -8.04
CA SER A 41 -16.09 -6.30 -7.65
C SER A 41 -16.69 -7.34 -8.61
N PRO A 42 -17.39 -8.37 -8.11
CA PRO A 42 -18.07 -9.35 -8.95
C PRO A 42 -19.10 -8.67 -9.84
N SER A 43 -19.10 -9.02 -11.13
CA SER A 43 -20.17 -8.61 -12.04
C SER A 43 -21.30 -9.65 -11.96
N PRO A 44 -22.56 -9.22 -11.74
CA PRO A 44 -23.70 -10.13 -11.72
C PRO A 44 -23.97 -10.79 -13.09
N LEU A 45 -23.35 -10.29 -14.15
CA LEU A 45 -23.47 -10.79 -15.52
C LEU A 45 -22.40 -11.83 -15.91
N THR A 46 -21.43 -12.09 -15.03
CA THR A 46 -20.36 -13.07 -15.29
C THR A 46 -20.33 -14.12 -14.18
N GLU A 47 -20.18 -15.39 -14.54
CA GLU A 47 -19.98 -16.48 -13.56
C GLU A 47 -18.59 -16.44 -12.87
N LYS A 48 -17.75 -15.46 -13.20
CA LYS A 48 -16.41 -15.30 -12.64
C LYS A 48 -16.50 -14.80 -11.20
N LYS A 49 -16.08 -15.64 -10.26
CA LYS A 49 -16.14 -15.37 -8.81
C LYS A 49 -14.97 -14.54 -8.29
N ALA A 50 -13.88 -14.44 -9.05
CA ALA A 50 -12.69 -13.67 -8.71
C ALA A 50 -12.26 -12.81 -9.91
N PRO A 51 -12.99 -11.72 -10.22
CA PRO A 51 -12.65 -10.85 -11.34
C PRO A 51 -11.42 -10.01 -11.04
N VAL A 52 -10.76 -9.53 -12.10
CA VAL A 52 -9.65 -8.58 -11.97
C VAL A 52 -10.16 -7.13 -12.05
N PHE A 53 -9.72 -6.29 -11.11
CA PHE A 53 -10.01 -4.86 -11.13
C PHE A 53 -9.54 -4.23 -12.44
N SER A 54 -10.47 -3.56 -13.12
CA SER A 54 -10.24 -3.02 -14.46
C SER A 54 -10.88 -1.65 -14.61
N VAL A 55 -10.20 -0.77 -15.35
CA VAL A 55 -10.73 0.53 -15.78
C VAL A 55 -10.79 0.50 -17.30
N ASP A 56 -11.96 0.79 -17.87
CA ASP A 56 -12.21 0.71 -19.32
C ASP A 56 -11.79 -0.64 -19.94
N GLY A 57 -12.06 -1.74 -19.23
CA GLY A 57 -11.72 -3.10 -19.66
C GLY A 57 -10.24 -3.48 -19.49
N LYS A 58 -9.35 -2.54 -19.14
CA LYS A 58 -7.92 -2.81 -18.92
C LYS A 58 -7.65 -3.16 -17.46
N PRO A 59 -7.00 -4.30 -17.16
CA PRO A 59 -6.62 -4.63 -15.80
C PRO A 59 -5.68 -3.54 -15.28
N THR A 60 -5.94 -3.08 -14.06
CA THR A 60 -5.26 -1.89 -13.52
C THR A 60 -4.97 -2.16 -12.05
N ILE A 61 -3.76 -1.83 -11.57
CA ILE A 61 -3.51 -1.84 -10.12
C ILE A 61 -4.02 -0.51 -9.56
N PRO A 62 -5.03 -0.53 -8.66
CA PRO A 62 -5.52 0.69 -8.05
C PRO A 62 -4.42 1.40 -7.27
N ALA A 63 -4.38 2.73 -7.39
CA ALA A 63 -3.51 3.60 -6.61
C ALA A 63 -3.60 3.32 -5.11
N SER A 64 -4.83 3.14 -4.60
CA SER A 64 -5.09 2.85 -3.18
C SER A 64 -4.48 1.52 -2.72
N SER A 65 -4.67 0.46 -3.50
CA SER A 65 -4.14 -0.89 -3.20
C SER A 65 -2.62 -0.88 -3.21
N PHE A 66 -1.99 -0.32 -4.25
CA PHE A 66 -0.54 -0.22 -4.33
C PHE A 66 0.01 0.67 -3.21
N LYS A 67 -0.60 1.83 -2.97
CA LYS A 67 -0.20 2.75 -1.89
C LYS A 67 -0.29 2.09 -0.53
N GLY A 68 -1.33 1.30 -0.27
CA GLY A 68 -1.51 0.55 0.98
C GLY A 68 -0.42 -0.52 1.16
N ALA A 69 -0.17 -1.33 0.14
CA ALA A 69 0.88 -2.34 0.17
C ALA A 69 2.27 -1.71 0.34
N PHE A 70 2.56 -0.64 -0.40
CA PHE A 70 3.83 0.07 -0.29
C PHE A 70 4.02 0.71 1.09
N ARG A 71 2.96 1.34 1.62
CA ARG A 71 2.95 1.89 2.99
C ARG A 71 3.32 0.81 3.99
N TYR A 72 2.69 -0.36 3.93
CA TYR A 72 2.98 -1.48 4.82
C TYR A 72 4.45 -1.91 4.74
N GLN A 73 5.02 -2.04 3.53
CA GLN A 73 6.46 -2.38 3.37
C GLN A 73 7.37 -1.33 4.03
N VAL A 74 7.05 -0.05 3.91
CA VAL A 74 7.80 1.03 4.57
C VAL A 74 7.66 0.94 6.10
N GLU A 75 6.46 0.66 6.62
CA GLU A 75 6.24 0.47 8.05
C GLU A 75 7.09 -0.68 8.60
N GLN A 76 7.10 -1.83 7.91
CA GLN A 76 7.91 -2.99 8.29
C GLN A 76 9.42 -2.67 8.23
N LEU A 77 9.86 -1.92 7.22
CA LEU A 77 11.26 -1.48 7.13
C LEU A 77 11.66 -0.60 8.31
N LEU A 78 10.82 0.37 8.71
CA LEU A 78 11.10 1.24 9.86
C LEU A 78 11.16 0.46 11.17
N ILE A 79 10.32 -0.57 11.34
CA ILE A 79 10.36 -1.45 12.51
C ILE A 79 11.64 -2.29 12.51
N ALA A 80 11.95 -2.95 11.40
CA ALA A 80 13.09 -3.85 11.27
C ALA A 80 14.45 -3.12 11.36
N LYS A 81 14.51 -1.87 10.89
CA LYS A 81 15.74 -1.06 10.83
C LYS A 81 15.77 0.08 11.83
N LYS A 82 14.90 0.03 12.86
CA LYS A 82 14.73 1.10 13.84
C LYS A 82 16.06 1.58 14.43
N ASP A 83 16.88 0.68 14.97
CA ASP A 83 18.11 1.06 15.68
C ASP A 83 19.18 1.66 14.74
N GLU A 84 19.26 1.14 13.51
CA GLU A 84 20.15 1.69 12.47
C GLU A 84 19.71 3.12 12.10
N LEU A 85 18.41 3.33 11.92
CA LEU A 85 17.85 4.64 11.59
C LEU A 85 18.02 5.63 12.75
N LYS A 86 17.84 5.19 14.01
CA LYS A 86 18.11 6.01 15.19
C LYS A 86 19.54 6.53 15.22
N SER A 87 20.49 5.62 15.01
CA SER A 87 21.92 5.96 14.98
C SER A 87 22.24 6.97 13.88
N LYS A 88 21.72 6.75 12.66
CA LYS A 88 21.91 7.67 11.52
C LYS A 88 21.29 9.05 11.74
N LEU A 89 20.13 9.11 12.39
CA LEU A 89 19.41 10.36 12.67
C LEU A 89 19.87 11.05 13.96
N GLY A 90 20.79 10.44 14.72
CA GLY A 90 21.26 10.98 15.99
C GLY A 90 20.18 11.08 17.06
N THR A 91 19.15 10.24 17.02
CA THR A 91 18.04 10.26 17.98
C THR A 91 18.06 9.04 18.89
N THR A 92 17.77 9.26 20.18
CA THR A 92 17.60 8.20 21.18
C THR A 92 16.14 7.81 21.36
N ASP A 93 15.20 8.57 20.80
CA ASP A 93 13.76 8.32 20.95
C ASP A 93 13.21 7.39 19.86
N ASP A 94 12.85 6.17 20.27
CA ASP A 94 12.19 5.18 19.43
C ASP A 94 10.90 5.69 18.79
N LYS A 95 10.16 6.54 19.50
CA LYS A 95 8.79 6.92 19.15
C LYS A 95 8.73 7.77 17.90
N LEU A 96 9.83 8.47 17.58
CA LEU A 96 9.95 9.29 16.38
C LEU A 96 10.07 8.45 15.10
N ILE A 97 10.49 7.19 15.21
CA ILE A 97 10.70 6.29 14.06
C ILE A 97 9.55 5.31 13.89
N ARG A 98 8.91 4.90 15.00
CA ARG A 98 7.82 3.92 14.98
C ARG A 98 6.67 4.37 14.07
N PRO A 99 6.19 3.49 13.17
CA PRO A 99 5.00 3.78 12.39
C PRO A 99 3.77 3.88 13.31
N CYS A 100 2.74 4.57 12.84
CA CYS A 100 1.46 4.65 13.55
C CYS A 100 0.36 3.96 12.75
N ILE A 101 -0.67 3.53 13.48
CA ILE A 101 -1.87 2.99 12.85
C ILE A 101 -2.56 4.13 12.08
N PRO A 102 -2.80 3.98 10.76
CA PRO A 102 -3.43 5.04 9.96
C PRO A 102 -4.86 5.36 10.38
N ALA A 103 -5.60 4.35 10.83
CA ALA A 103 -7.02 4.49 11.12
C ALA A 103 -7.24 5.28 12.42
N PRO A 104 -8.10 6.32 12.43
CA PRO A 104 -8.46 7.03 13.65
C PRO A 104 -9.28 6.14 14.61
N ARG A 105 -9.93 5.10 14.06
CA ARG A 105 -10.66 4.09 14.82
C ARG A 105 -10.14 2.71 14.41
N PRO A 106 -9.04 2.22 15.00
CA PRO A 106 -8.48 0.94 14.65
C PRO A 106 -9.46 -0.20 14.98
N SER A 107 -9.62 -1.10 14.02
CA SER A 107 -10.27 -2.39 14.19
C SER A 107 -9.56 -3.24 15.26
N ARG A 108 -10.20 -4.33 15.70
CA ARG A 108 -9.59 -5.25 16.68
C ARG A 108 -8.24 -5.80 16.21
N ALA A 109 -8.14 -6.17 14.92
CA ALA A 109 -6.90 -6.67 14.34
C ALA A 109 -5.82 -5.57 14.27
N GLU A 110 -6.18 -4.33 13.92
CA GLU A 110 -5.20 -3.23 13.89
C GLU A 110 -4.66 -2.88 15.27
N ARG A 111 -5.42 -3.10 16.35
CA ARG A 111 -4.91 -2.89 17.71
C ARG A 111 -3.77 -3.84 18.07
N GLU A 112 -3.71 -5.02 17.46
CA GLU A 112 -2.61 -5.97 17.68
C GLU A 112 -1.27 -5.42 17.16
N LEU A 113 -1.30 -4.49 16.20
CA LEU A 113 -0.09 -3.82 15.69
C LEU A 113 0.67 -3.04 16.76
N LEU A 114 -0.01 -2.59 17.83
CA LEU A 114 0.65 -1.92 18.96
C LEU A 114 1.71 -2.82 19.61
N HIS A 115 1.45 -4.14 19.66
CA HIS A 115 2.41 -5.11 20.18
C HIS A 115 3.57 -5.37 19.20
N LEU A 116 3.40 -5.05 17.92
CA LEU A 116 4.41 -5.21 16.87
C LEU A 116 5.29 -3.95 16.68
N GLY A 117 5.24 -3.01 17.62
CA GLY A 117 6.07 -1.81 17.61
C GLY A 117 5.46 -0.61 16.90
N TYR A 118 4.17 -0.65 16.59
CA TYR A 118 3.43 0.54 16.16
C TYR A 118 3.09 1.44 17.36
N ARG A 119 2.95 2.74 17.11
CA ARG A 119 2.36 3.70 18.05
C ARG A 119 0.90 3.99 17.72
N GLU A 120 0.20 4.64 18.65
CA GLU A 120 -1.18 5.08 18.44
C GLU A 120 -1.33 6.04 17.24
N HIS A 121 -2.58 6.23 16.80
CA HIS A 121 -2.90 6.86 15.53
C HIS A 121 -2.23 8.24 15.33
N CYS A 122 -1.97 8.59 14.09
CA CYS A 122 -1.56 9.95 13.73
C CYS A 122 -2.76 10.70 13.13
N GLU A 123 -3.15 11.81 13.73
CA GLU A 123 -4.20 12.70 13.21
C GLU A 123 -3.79 14.15 13.42
N ILE A 124 -4.02 14.97 12.39
CA ILE A 124 -3.88 16.43 12.47
C ILE A 124 -5.28 17.02 12.44
N LYS A 125 -5.66 17.76 13.48
CA LYS A 125 -6.94 18.49 13.49
C LYS A 125 -6.67 19.97 13.36
N VAL A 126 -7.26 20.57 12.33
CA VAL A 126 -7.25 22.01 12.13
C VAL A 126 -8.55 22.57 12.71
N LYS A 127 -8.44 23.37 13.75
CA LYS A 127 -9.52 24.20 14.32
C LYS A 127 -9.28 25.65 13.91
N GLU A 128 -10.28 26.51 14.08
CA GLU A 128 -10.22 27.92 13.64
C GLU A 128 -9.00 28.68 14.20
N ASP A 129 -8.61 28.38 15.44
CA ASP A 129 -7.57 29.09 16.20
C ASP A 129 -6.31 28.25 16.45
N LYS A 130 -6.31 26.95 16.14
CA LYS A 130 -5.19 26.07 16.47
C LYS A 130 -5.10 24.81 15.60
N VAL A 131 -3.87 24.32 15.46
CA VAL A 131 -3.57 23.01 14.88
C VAL A 131 -3.21 22.04 16.00
N GLU A 132 -3.98 20.97 16.13
CA GLU A 132 -3.71 19.88 17.07
C GLU A 132 -2.85 18.82 16.39
N ILE A 133 -1.67 18.59 16.95
CA ILE A 133 -0.72 17.56 16.54
C ILE A 133 -0.79 16.36 17.48
N PRO A 134 -0.38 15.14 17.04
CA PRO A 134 -0.36 13.96 17.88
C PRO A 134 0.47 14.18 19.16
N LYS A 135 -0.09 13.74 20.28
CA LYS A 135 0.52 13.81 21.62
C LYS A 135 0.50 12.43 22.26
N GLU A 136 1.51 12.17 23.08
CA GLU A 136 1.58 11.02 23.97
C GLU A 136 1.97 11.53 25.36
N ASN A 137 1.22 11.17 26.40
CA ASN A 137 1.42 11.69 27.76
C ASN A 137 1.54 13.23 27.82
N ASN A 138 0.61 13.93 27.15
CA ASN A 138 0.58 15.40 26.98
C ASN A 138 1.78 16.03 26.25
N SER A 139 2.76 15.24 25.81
CA SER A 139 3.93 15.71 25.08
C SER A 139 3.72 15.53 23.57
N PRO A 140 4.03 16.54 22.74
CA PRO A 140 3.90 16.42 21.29
C PRO A 140 4.93 15.42 20.74
N ILE A 141 4.45 14.40 20.03
CA ILE A 141 5.31 13.36 19.39
C ILE A 141 5.46 13.57 17.89
N GLY A 142 4.72 14.53 17.33
CA GLY A 142 4.69 14.83 15.89
C GLY A 142 4.10 13.70 15.04
N LEU A 143 4.30 13.81 13.73
CA LEU A 143 3.86 12.81 12.75
C LEU A 143 4.92 11.72 12.59
N CYS A 144 4.50 10.48 12.38
CA CYS A 144 5.47 9.43 12.08
C CYS A 144 5.97 9.59 10.63
N PRO A 145 7.16 9.07 10.30
CA PRO A 145 7.73 9.21 8.96
C PRO A 145 6.81 8.68 7.87
N VAL A 146 6.08 7.59 8.14
CA VAL A 146 5.13 6.99 7.20
C VAL A 146 3.95 7.91 6.92
N CYS A 147 3.33 8.48 7.96
CA CYS A 147 2.21 9.40 7.80
C CYS A 147 2.62 10.71 7.14
N TYR A 148 3.86 11.13 7.29
CA TYR A 148 4.41 12.28 6.58
C TYR A 148 4.50 12.01 5.06
N LEU A 149 4.99 10.83 4.67
CA LEU A 149 5.12 10.44 3.25
C LEU A 149 3.79 10.08 2.60
N PHE A 150 2.99 9.24 3.26
CA PHE A 150 1.77 8.64 2.69
C PHE A 150 0.51 9.43 3.04
N GLY A 151 0.56 10.27 4.06
CA GLY A 151 -0.58 11.02 4.58
C GLY A 151 -1.19 10.37 5.81
N ALA A 152 -2.01 11.17 6.50
CA ALA A 152 -2.78 10.82 7.68
C ALA A 152 -4.13 11.54 7.65
N THR A 153 -5.02 11.21 8.59
CA THR A 153 -6.26 11.97 8.77
C THR A 153 -5.94 13.44 9.01
N GLY A 154 -6.47 14.32 8.17
CA GLY A 154 -6.22 15.77 8.21
C GLY A 154 -4.89 16.24 7.60
N LEU A 155 -4.10 15.34 6.99
CA LEU A 155 -2.84 15.69 6.32
C LEU A 155 -2.67 14.95 4.99
N MET A 156 -2.49 15.71 3.91
CA MET A 156 -2.07 15.13 2.64
C MET A 156 -0.59 14.69 2.69
N GLY A 157 -0.33 13.44 2.31
CA GLY A 157 1.04 12.95 2.16
C GLY A 157 1.75 13.54 0.94
N PHE A 158 3.08 13.46 0.95
CA PHE A 158 3.92 13.89 -0.17
C PHE A 158 3.87 12.96 -1.38
N LEU A 159 3.63 11.67 -1.16
CA LEU A 159 3.58 10.68 -2.23
C LEU A 159 2.22 10.72 -2.94
N ARG A 160 2.27 11.01 -4.25
CA ARG A 160 1.15 10.91 -5.19
C ARG A 160 1.38 9.71 -6.10
N ILE A 161 0.51 8.73 -5.99
CA ILE A 161 0.61 7.48 -6.75
C ILE A 161 -0.64 7.39 -7.64
N PRO A 162 -0.51 7.40 -8.97
CA PRO A 162 -1.63 7.14 -9.86
C PRO A 162 -1.94 5.65 -9.95
N ASN A 163 -3.05 5.30 -10.60
CA ASN A 163 -3.30 3.92 -11.00
C ASN A 163 -2.15 3.43 -11.90
N LEU A 164 -1.74 2.18 -11.72
CA LEU A 164 -0.70 1.58 -12.54
C LEU A 164 -1.35 0.81 -13.68
N TRP A 165 -0.97 1.20 -14.89
CA TRP A 165 -1.51 0.66 -16.12
C TRP A 165 -0.52 -0.34 -16.72
N PRO A 166 -1.01 -1.41 -17.35
CA PRO A 166 -0.15 -2.38 -17.99
C PRO A 166 0.44 -1.83 -19.29
N GLU A 167 1.66 -2.25 -19.61
CA GLU A 167 2.33 -1.95 -20.89
C GLU A 167 1.80 -2.87 -22.00
N THR A 168 1.41 -2.32 -23.17
CA THR A 168 0.72 -3.02 -24.30
C THR A 168 0.89 -4.54 -24.40
N GLY A 169 -0.23 -5.30 -24.40
CA GLY A 169 -0.23 -6.77 -24.53
C GLY A 169 -1.56 -7.43 -24.11
N GLU A 170 -1.62 -8.77 -24.19
CA GLU A 170 -2.65 -9.58 -23.54
C GLU A 170 -2.26 -9.86 -22.10
N TYR A 171 -3.09 -9.40 -21.17
CA TYR A 171 -2.75 -9.46 -19.74
C TYR A 171 -3.54 -10.50 -18.98
N ARG A 172 -4.72 -10.89 -19.47
CA ARG A 172 -5.66 -11.69 -18.68
C ARG A 172 -5.46 -13.17 -18.94
N ILE A 173 -5.36 -13.92 -17.86
CA ILE A 173 -5.40 -15.38 -17.86
C ILE A 173 -6.63 -15.82 -17.08
N ASP A 174 -7.44 -16.70 -17.67
CA ASP A 174 -8.49 -17.40 -16.93
C ASP A 174 -7.87 -18.55 -16.14
N GLN A 175 -8.02 -18.53 -14.82
CA GLN A 175 -7.58 -19.62 -13.96
C GLN A 175 -8.78 -20.33 -13.34
N THR A 176 -8.76 -21.66 -13.40
CA THR A 176 -9.74 -22.49 -12.69
C THR A 176 -9.09 -23.07 -11.45
N SER A 177 -9.60 -22.71 -10.27
CA SER A 177 -9.22 -23.30 -8.99
C SER A 177 -10.27 -24.33 -8.59
N ILE A 178 -9.83 -25.52 -8.18
CA ILE A 178 -10.72 -26.59 -7.70
C ILE A 178 -10.36 -26.87 -6.24
N ARG A 179 -11.32 -26.66 -5.34
CA ARG A 179 -11.18 -27.10 -3.94
C ARG A 179 -11.41 -28.61 -3.85
N ILE A 180 -10.39 -29.34 -3.42
CA ILE A 180 -10.46 -30.78 -3.16
C ILE A 180 -10.80 -31.00 -1.69
N ASP A 181 -11.80 -31.84 -1.43
CA ASP A 181 -12.15 -32.30 -0.10
C ASP A 181 -11.11 -33.33 0.39
N ARG A 182 -10.58 -33.12 1.60
CA ARG A 182 -9.43 -33.91 2.10
C ARG A 182 -9.82 -35.31 2.55
N GLU A 183 -11.08 -35.52 2.93
CA GLU A 183 -11.58 -36.81 3.42
C GLU A 183 -11.95 -37.74 2.26
N SER A 184 -12.66 -37.21 1.27
CA SER A 184 -13.11 -37.97 0.09
C SER A 184 -12.11 -37.98 -1.07
N GLY A 185 -11.15 -37.05 -1.10
CA GLY A 185 -10.22 -36.89 -2.23
C GLY A 185 -10.89 -36.39 -3.52
N THR A 186 -12.15 -35.98 -3.45
CA THR A 186 -12.95 -35.53 -4.60
C THR A 186 -13.10 -34.01 -4.64
N ALA A 187 -13.47 -33.46 -5.80
CA ALA A 187 -13.81 -32.04 -5.90
C ALA A 187 -15.06 -31.74 -5.06
N ALA A 188 -14.96 -30.78 -4.14
CA ALA A 188 -16.11 -30.43 -3.30
C ALA A 188 -17.25 -29.80 -4.13
N THR A 189 -18.50 -30.01 -3.72
CA THR A 189 -19.67 -29.47 -4.45
C THR A 189 -19.61 -27.93 -4.50
N GLY A 190 -19.66 -27.33 -5.70
CA GLY A 190 -19.52 -25.87 -5.90
C GLY A 190 -18.09 -25.33 -5.88
N ALA A 191 -17.07 -26.21 -5.89
CA ALA A 191 -15.66 -25.89 -5.67
C ALA A 191 -14.87 -25.41 -6.90
N ILE A 192 -15.47 -25.42 -8.08
CA ILE A 192 -14.82 -24.88 -9.29
C ILE A 192 -14.99 -23.36 -9.26
N VAL A 193 -13.90 -22.66 -8.99
CA VAL A 193 -13.82 -21.20 -9.00
C VAL A 193 -13.08 -20.79 -10.27
N ARG A 194 -13.80 -20.19 -11.21
CA ARG A 194 -13.19 -19.53 -12.36
C ARG A 194 -12.88 -18.08 -11.98
N GLY A 195 -11.61 -17.72 -12.05
CA GLY A 195 -11.09 -16.38 -11.74
C GLY A 195 -10.24 -15.83 -12.87
N GLU A 196 -9.95 -14.54 -12.79
CA GLU A 196 -9.06 -13.85 -13.72
C GLU A 196 -7.73 -13.52 -13.03
N GLN A 197 -6.65 -13.53 -13.80
CA GLN A 197 -5.30 -13.15 -13.35
C GLN A 197 -4.59 -12.29 -14.38
N VAL A 198 -3.55 -11.59 -13.93
CA VAL A 198 -2.69 -10.74 -14.75
C VAL A 198 -1.29 -11.37 -14.88
N LYS A 199 -0.78 -11.47 -16.10
CA LYS A 199 0.61 -11.86 -16.41
C LYS A 199 1.48 -10.64 -16.69
#